data_AF-A0AA39DAY1-F1
#
_entry.id   AF-A0AA39DAY1-F1
#
_cell.length_a   1.000
_cell.length_b   1.000
_cell.length_c   1.000
_cell.angle_alpha   90.00
_cell.angle_beta   90.00
_cell.angle_gamma   90.00
#
_symmetry.space_group_name_H-M   'P 1'
#
loop_
_entity.id
_entity.type
_entity.pdbx_description
1 polymer ?
#
loop_
_entity_poly.entity_id
_entity_poly.type
_entity_poly.pdbx_seq_one_letter_code
_entity_poly.pdbx_strand_id
1 'polypeptide(L)'
;MQVERQTAEFASVVSLSVQQLQDMITNTIRAQYNGSSQSTLMYSKPYTKRIDNLRMPMGYQPPKFQSFDRKGNPKQHVAHFVETCNNAGTDGDLLVKQLVRSLRGNAFDWYIDLTPECIDS
;
A
#
# COMPACT_ATOMS: atom_id res chain seq x y z
N MET A 1 26.79 -4.20 -56.72
CA MET A 1 27.37 -4.32 -55.36
C MET A 1 26.94 -3.11 -54.56
N GLN A 2 25.72 -3.09 -53.98
CA GLN A 2 25.30 -2.09 -52.97
C GLN A 2 23.87 -2.36 -52.43
N VAL A 3 23.55 -3.55 -51.89
CA VAL A 3 22.25 -3.75 -51.19
C VAL A 3 22.33 -4.58 -49.90
N GLU A 4 23.53 -4.96 -49.42
CA GLU A 4 23.67 -5.86 -48.26
C GLU A 4 24.25 -5.22 -46.99
N ARG A 5 24.36 -3.88 -46.92
CA ARG A 5 25.00 -3.22 -45.76
C ARG A 5 24.05 -2.47 -44.80
N GLN A 6 22.75 -2.40 -45.08
CA GLN A 6 21.80 -1.68 -44.21
C GLN A 6 20.87 -2.58 -43.37
N THR A 7 20.86 -3.90 -43.59
CA THR A 7 20.02 -4.82 -42.79
C THR A 7 20.72 -5.36 -41.54
N ALA A 8 21.93 -4.87 -41.23
CA ALA A 8 22.72 -5.33 -40.08
C ALA A 8 22.72 -4.35 -38.89
N GLU A 9 22.02 -3.21 -38.97
CA GLU A 9 22.00 -2.21 -37.89
C GLU A 9 20.74 -2.25 -36.99
N PHE A 10 19.77 -3.12 -37.27
CA PHE A 10 18.55 -3.26 -36.44
C PHE A 10 18.37 -4.63 -35.78
N ALA A 11 19.35 -5.52 -35.88
CA ALA A 11 19.29 -6.85 -35.26
C ALA A 11 20.55 -7.13 -34.42
N SER A 12 20.86 -6.26 -33.48
CA SER A 12 21.61 -6.66 -32.28
C SER A 12 20.67 -6.60 -31.09
N VAL A 13 19.68 -7.50 -31.10
CA VAL A 13 19.04 -7.89 -29.85
C VAL A 13 20.10 -8.72 -29.12
N VAL A 14 20.81 -8.07 -28.20
CA VAL A 14 21.79 -8.72 -27.33
C VAL A 14 21.14 -9.95 -26.72
N SER A 15 21.66 -11.15 -27.03
CA SER A 15 21.25 -12.37 -26.36
C SER A 15 21.75 -12.30 -24.92
N LEU A 16 20.86 -11.94 -23.99
CA LEU A 16 21.15 -11.98 -22.56
C LEU A 16 21.34 -13.43 -22.11
N SER A 17 22.41 -13.70 -21.37
CA SER A 17 22.55 -14.97 -20.68
C SER A 17 21.52 -15.07 -19.55
N VAL A 18 21.19 -16.29 -19.15
CA VAL A 18 20.30 -16.54 -18.00
C VAL A 18 20.83 -15.85 -16.74
N GLN A 19 22.16 -15.80 -16.55
CA GLN A 19 22.77 -15.13 -15.41
C GLN A 19 22.56 -13.61 -15.46
N GLN A 20 22.75 -12.98 -16.63
CA GLN A 20 22.53 -11.54 -16.79
C GLN A 20 21.07 -11.17 -16.58
N LEU A 21 20.14 -12.04 -17.00
CA LEU A 21 18.72 -11.85 -16.75
C LEU A 21 18.40 -11.94 -15.25
N GLN A 22 18.95 -12.94 -14.54
CA GLN A 22 18.79 -13.09 -13.10
C GLN A 22 19.37 -11.91 -12.32
N ASP A 23 20.54 -11.43 -12.73
CA ASP A 23 21.20 -10.27 -12.12
C ASP A 23 20.38 -9.00 -12.37
N MET A 24 19.87 -8.80 -13.59
CA MET A 24 19.00 -7.66 -13.92
C MET A 24 17.72 -7.68 -13.10
N ILE A 25 17.04 -8.83 -12.98
CA ILE A 25 15.82 -8.98 -12.16
C ILE A 25 16.13 -8.68 -10.69
N THR A 26 17.20 -9.27 -10.15
CA THR A 26 17.57 -9.12 -8.75
C THR A 26 17.99 -7.67 -8.45
N ASN A 27 18.75 -7.04 -9.34
CA ASN A 27 19.17 -5.65 -9.21
C ASN A 27 17.98 -4.70 -9.32
N THR A 28 17.02 -4.97 -10.21
CA THR A 28 15.81 -4.16 -10.37
C THR A 28 14.93 -4.27 -9.12
N ILE A 29 14.69 -5.47 -8.59
CA ILE A 29 13.94 -5.67 -7.34
C ILE A 29 14.65 -4.95 -6.19
N ARG A 30 15.97 -5.09 -6.08
CA ARG A 30 16.75 -4.39 -5.04
C ARG A 30 16.70 -2.87 -5.21
N ALA A 31 16.75 -2.34 -6.43
CA ALA A 31 16.65 -0.91 -6.65
C ALA A 31 15.25 -0.38 -6.26
N GLN A 32 14.19 -1.11 -6.60
CA GLN A 32 12.80 -0.72 -6.33
C GLN A 32 12.41 -0.86 -4.86
N TYR A 33 12.92 -1.86 -4.14
CA TYR A 33 12.51 -2.17 -2.76
C TYR A 33 13.59 -1.93 -1.70
N ASN A 34 14.86 -1.80 -2.08
CA ASN A 34 16.00 -1.58 -1.18
C ASN A 34 16.63 -0.17 -1.38
N GLY A 35 16.21 0.56 -2.41
CA GLY A 35 16.63 1.94 -2.72
C GLY A 35 15.88 3.01 -1.92
N SER A 36 14.77 2.66 -1.24
CA SER A 36 14.21 3.50 -0.19
C SER A 36 15.02 3.32 1.10
N SER A 37 16.27 3.76 1.07
CA SER A 37 17.01 4.03 2.31
C SER A 37 16.28 5.15 3.06
N GLN A 38 15.31 4.73 3.87
CA GLN A 38 14.89 5.32 5.14
C GLN A 38 15.06 6.84 5.28
N SER A 39 14.34 7.59 4.45
CA SER A 39 13.84 8.91 4.85
C SER A 39 12.53 8.81 5.64
N THR A 40 11.96 7.62 5.83
CA THR A 40 10.60 7.39 6.36
C THR A 40 10.59 6.99 7.84
N LEU A 41 11.32 7.72 8.69
CA LEU A 41 11.31 7.44 10.14
C LEU A 41 10.01 7.88 10.84
N MET A 42 9.10 8.58 10.14
CA MET A 42 7.80 8.94 10.69
C MET A 42 6.67 8.25 9.91
N TYR A 43 5.90 7.43 10.65
CA TYR A 43 4.57 7.01 10.23
C TYR A 43 3.75 8.25 9.84
N SER A 44 3.41 8.32 8.55
CA SER A 44 2.56 9.37 8.00
C SER A 44 1.18 8.80 7.77
N LYS A 45 0.14 9.53 8.18
CA LYS A 45 -1.24 9.05 8.03
C LYS A 45 -1.62 9.13 6.55
N PRO A 46 -2.20 8.05 5.97
CA PRO A 46 -2.57 8.04 4.56
C PRO A 46 -3.84 8.84 4.27
N TYR A 47 -4.56 9.32 5.30
CA TYR A 47 -5.72 10.19 5.15
C TYR A 47 -5.39 11.67 5.31
N THR A 48 -6.22 12.53 4.72
CA THR A 48 -6.04 13.98 4.76
C THR A 48 -6.08 14.56 6.17
N LYS A 49 -5.51 15.76 6.34
CA LYS A 49 -5.58 16.51 7.61
C LYS A 49 -7.02 16.80 8.06
N ARG A 50 -7.98 16.89 7.14
CA ARG A 50 -9.41 17.02 7.46
C ARG A 50 -9.86 15.87 8.35
N ILE A 51 -9.60 14.64 7.91
CA ILE A 51 -9.91 13.41 8.65
C ILE A 51 -9.08 13.35 9.95
N ASP A 52 -7.80 13.73 9.90
CA ASP A 52 -6.96 13.70 11.10
C ASP A 52 -7.36 14.70 12.18
N ASN A 53 -8.03 15.78 11.82
CA ASN A 53 -8.53 16.77 12.78
C ASN A 53 -9.90 16.42 13.36
N LEU A 54 -10.59 15.39 12.84
CA LEU A 54 -11.87 14.96 13.39
C LEU A 54 -11.73 14.45 14.83
N ARG A 55 -12.59 14.95 15.71
CA ARG A 55 -12.63 14.52 17.10
C ARG A 55 -13.61 13.36 17.25
N MET A 56 -13.18 12.31 17.96
CA MET A 56 -14.10 11.24 18.35
C MET A 56 -15.21 11.77 19.27
N PRO A 57 -16.43 11.21 19.20
CA PRO A 57 -17.53 11.60 20.08
C PRO A 57 -17.15 11.52 21.57
N MET A 58 -17.74 12.38 22.38
CA MET A 58 -17.51 12.36 23.82
C MET A 58 -17.98 11.02 24.42
N GLY A 59 -17.14 10.39 25.25
CA GLY A 59 -17.41 9.08 25.83
C GLY A 59 -17.11 7.90 24.90
N TYR A 60 -16.61 8.14 23.69
CA TYR A 60 -16.19 7.07 22.78
C TYR A 60 -15.12 6.17 23.42
N GLN A 61 -15.41 4.88 23.45
CA GLN A 61 -14.47 3.83 23.82
C GLN A 61 -14.04 3.12 22.55
N PRO A 62 -12.73 3.04 22.24
CA PRO A 62 -12.26 2.31 21.09
C PRO A 62 -12.74 0.85 21.11
N PRO A 63 -13.41 0.38 20.05
CA PRO A 63 -13.80 -1.02 19.97
C PRO A 63 -12.60 -1.94 19.91
N LYS A 64 -12.81 -3.17 20.39
CA LYS A 64 -11.84 -4.26 20.18
C LYS A 64 -12.15 -4.90 18.83
N PHE A 65 -11.18 -4.85 17.92
CA PHE A 65 -11.31 -5.48 16.61
C PHE A 65 -10.65 -6.86 16.61
N GLN A 66 -11.25 -7.78 15.87
CA GLN A 66 -10.48 -8.89 15.34
C GLN A 66 -9.57 -8.34 14.25
N SER A 67 -8.27 -8.32 14.51
CA SER A 67 -7.30 -7.78 13.55
C SER A 67 -7.25 -8.62 12.27
N PHE A 68 -7.28 -7.96 11.13
CA PHE A 68 -7.21 -8.54 9.80
C PHE A 68 -5.79 -8.46 9.24
N ASP A 69 -5.26 -9.60 8.79
CA ASP A 69 -3.89 -9.76 8.26
C ASP A 69 -3.87 -10.17 6.79
N ARG A 70 -4.94 -9.84 6.05
CA ARG A 70 -5.18 -10.26 4.66
C ARG A 70 -5.56 -11.74 4.51
N LYS A 71 -5.66 -12.51 5.60
CA LYS A 71 -6.18 -13.88 5.58
C LYS A 71 -7.67 -13.86 5.93
N GLY A 72 -8.45 -14.71 5.26
CA GLY A 72 -9.90 -14.76 5.40
C GLY A 72 -10.63 -13.84 4.43
N ASN A 73 -11.91 -13.56 4.70
CA ASN A 73 -12.78 -12.82 3.78
C ASN A 73 -12.73 -11.31 4.04
N PRO A 74 -12.20 -10.49 3.10
CA PRO A 74 -12.13 -9.03 3.27
C PRO A 74 -13.51 -8.37 3.37
N LYS A 75 -14.53 -8.88 2.68
CA LYS A 75 -15.89 -8.31 2.73
C LYS A 75 -16.52 -8.51 4.11
N GLN A 76 -16.30 -9.67 4.72
CA GLN A 76 -16.76 -9.95 6.07
C GLN A 76 -16.05 -9.07 7.10
N HIS A 77 -14.74 -8.87 6.92
CA HIS A 77 -13.97 -7.94 7.76
C HIS A 77 -14.54 -6.52 7.69
N VAL A 78 -14.76 -6.00 6.49
CA VAL A 78 -15.33 -4.65 6.30
C VAL A 78 -16.73 -4.54 6.94
N ALA A 79 -17.60 -5.53 6.72
CA ALA A 79 -18.93 -5.52 7.32
C ALA A 79 -18.87 -5.52 8.85
N HIS A 80 -18.04 -6.38 9.45
CA HIS A 80 -17.87 -6.43 10.90
C HIS A 80 -17.23 -5.15 11.44
N PHE A 81 -16.25 -4.58 10.73
CA PHE A 81 -15.62 -3.32 11.09
C PHE A 81 -16.63 -2.17 11.14
N VAL A 82 -17.44 -2.02 10.09
CA VAL A 82 -18.49 -0.99 10.02
C VAL A 82 -19.48 -1.17 11.17
N GLU A 83 -20.00 -2.38 11.37
CA GLU A 83 -20.97 -2.66 12.44
C GLU A 83 -20.40 -2.36 13.84
N THR A 84 -19.14 -2.73 14.06
CA THR A 84 -18.44 -2.51 15.34
C THR A 84 -18.17 -1.02 15.61
N CYS A 85 -17.96 -0.23 14.58
CA CYS A 85 -17.73 1.21 14.71
C CYS A 85 -19.03 2.01 14.82
N ASN A 86 -20.13 1.51 14.24
CA ASN A 86 -21.35 2.29 14.04
C ASN A 86 -22.25 2.32 15.29
N ASN A 87 -21.76 2.92 16.37
CA ASN A 87 -22.60 3.32 17.49
C ASN A 87 -23.41 4.57 17.07
N ALA A 88 -24.60 4.35 16.51
CA ALA A 88 -25.58 5.39 16.15
C ALA A 88 -24.99 6.61 15.41
N GLY A 89 -24.54 6.42 14.16
CA GLY A 89 -24.29 7.53 13.24
C GLY A 89 -22.83 7.94 13.08
N THR A 90 -21.91 6.98 13.03
CA THR A 90 -20.49 7.30 12.78
C THR A 90 -20.29 7.70 11.32
N ASP A 91 -19.71 8.89 11.11
CA ASP A 91 -19.35 9.45 9.81
C ASP A 91 -18.33 8.57 9.06
N GLY A 92 -18.40 8.53 7.72
CA GLY A 92 -17.46 7.82 6.87
C GLY A 92 -16.00 8.22 7.13
N ASP A 93 -15.75 9.51 7.34
CA ASP A 93 -14.40 9.99 7.68
C ASP A 93 -13.91 9.41 9.03
N LEU A 94 -14.79 9.26 10.02
CA LEU A 94 -14.46 8.65 11.31
C LEU A 94 -14.19 7.14 11.17
N LEU A 95 -14.83 6.46 10.21
CA LEU A 95 -14.51 5.07 9.89
C LEU A 95 -13.12 4.96 9.27
N VAL A 96 -12.79 5.81 8.30
CA VAL A 96 -11.44 5.82 7.69
C VAL A 96 -10.36 6.05 8.75
N LYS A 97 -10.60 6.96 9.69
CA LYS A 97 -9.68 7.24 10.79
C LYS A 97 -9.43 6.03 11.71
N GLN A 98 -10.43 5.18 11.87
CA GLN A 98 -10.37 4.00 12.75
C GLN A 98 -9.84 2.74 12.07
N LEU A 99 -9.91 2.66 10.74
CA LEU A 99 -9.60 1.46 9.96
C LEU A 99 -8.27 0.81 10.35
N VAL A 100 -7.23 1.63 10.56
CA VAL A 100 -5.88 1.19 10.94
C VAL A 100 -5.87 0.29 12.19
N ARG A 101 -6.80 0.49 13.12
CA ARG A 101 -6.92 -0.30 14.36
C ARG A 101 -7.42 -1.72 14.13
N SER A 102 -8.02 -1.97 12.96
CA SER A 102 -8.53 -3.26 12.55
C SER A 102 -7.52 -4.08 11.74
N LEU A 103 -6.34 -3.53 11.44
CA LEU A 103 -5.32 -4.15 10.58
C LEU A 103 -4.14 -4.66 11.40
N ARG A 104 -3.49 -5.74 10.94
CA ARG A 104 -2.20 -6.22 11.44
C ARG A 104 -1.38 -6.87 10.32
N GLY A 105 -0.09 -7.10 10.57
CA GLY A 105 0.81 -7.80 9.63
C GLY A 105 0.74 -7.19 8.23
N ASN A 106 0.73 -8.04 7.20
CA ASN A 106 0.75 -7.62 5.79
C ASN A 106 -0.35 -6.60 5.40
N ALA A 107 -1.50 -6.61 6.08
CA ALA A 107 -2.55 -5.62 5.82
C ALA A 107 -2.21 -4.24 6.42
N PHE A 108 -1.57 -4.23 7.58
CA PHE A 108 -1.06 -3.01 8.21
C PHE A 108 0.15 -2.46 7.45
N ASP A 109 1.08 -3.33 7.03
CA ASP A 109 2.25 -2.93 6.23
C ASP A 109 1.80 -2.25 4.93
N TRP A 110 0.85 -2.87 4.21
CA TRP A 110 0.24 -2.26 3.04
C TRP A 110 -0.39 -0.89 3.32
N TYR A 111 -1.01 -0.71 4.49
CA TYR A 111 -1.67 0.55 4.86
C TYR A 111 -0.67 1.67 5.16
N ILE A 112 0.46 1.37 5.81
CA ILE A 112 1.48 2.39 6.13
C ILE A 112 2.35 2.74 4.91
N ASP A 113 2.38 1.88 3.90
CA ASP A 113 3.06 2.12 2.61
C ASP A 113 2.22 2.96 1.63
N LEU A 114 0.98 3.29 1.99
CA LEU A 114 0.15 4.21 1.21
C LEU A 114 0.78 5.60 1.17
N THR A 115 0.60 6.30 0.05
CA THR A 115 1.04 7.70 -0.07
C THR A 115 0.35 8.55 1.00
N PRO A 116 1.08 9.40 1.75
CA PRO A 116 0.46 10.29 2.73
C PRO A 116 -0.65 11.14 2.11
N GLU A 117 -1.72 11.37 2.88
CA GLU A 117 -2.88 12.18 2.46
C GLU A 117 -3.60 11.69 1.17
N CYS A 118 -3.37 10.46 0.69
CA CYS A 118 -4.04 9.93 -0.50
C CYS A 118 -5.51 9.52 -0.29
N ILE A 119 -5.96 9.39 0.95
CA ILE A 119 -7.34 9.04 1.30
C ILE A 119 -8.09 10.32 1.68
N ASP A 120 -9.03 10.70 0.82
CA ASP A 120 -10.06 11.70 1.09
C ASP A 120 -11.41 11.01 0.92
N SER A 121 -12.14 10.80 2.02
CA SER A 121 -13.38 10.00 2.04
C SER A 121 -14.62 10.84 1.80
#